data_AF-A0A535A7I7-F1
#
_entry.id   AF-A0A535A7I7-F1
#
_cell.length_a   1.000
_cell.length_b   1.000
_cell.length_c   1.000
_cell.angle_alpha   90.00
_cell.angle_beta   90.00
_cell.angle_gamma   90.00
#
_symmetry.space_group_name_H-M   'P 1'
#
loop_
_entity.id
_entity.type
_entity.pdbx_description
1 polymer ?
#
loop_
_entity_poly.entity_id
_entity_poly.type
_entity_poly.pdbx_seq_one_letter_code
_entity_poly.pdbx_strand_id
1 'polypeptide(L)' 'MAIDEAKLEEFVGRAVGEMGAAMNAALVVIGDKLGLYKAMAGAGPLTSAEVAKRTGCAERYVREWLAAQAAGGYVTYD' A
#
# COMPACT_ATOMS: atom_id res chain seq x y z
N MET A 1 -8.79 38.61 10.85
CA MET A 1 -8.54 38.01 9.53
C MET A 1 -9.33 36.72 9.50
N ALA A 2 -10.29 36.57 8.58
CA ALA A 2 -11.06 35.32 8.46
C ALA A 2 -10.22 34.27 7.70
N ILE A 3 -10.35 33.00 8.07
CA ILE A 3 -9.72 31.88 7.36
C ILE A 3 -10.47 31.64 6.04
N ASP A 4 -9.73 31.34 4.97
CA ASP A 4 -10.28 30.86 3.71
C ASP A 4 -10.41 29.34 3.79
N GLU A 5 -11.63 28.87 4.04
CA GLU A 5 -11.93 27.44 4.26
C GLU A 5 -11.55 26.57 3.05
N ALA A 6 -11.73 27.08 1.82
CA ALA A 6 -11.39 26.32 0.61
C ALA A 6 -9.88 26.07 0.51
N LYS A 7 -9.07 27.09 0.83
CA LYS A 7 -7.61 26.92 0.88
C LYS A 7 -7.16 26.02 2.02
N LEU A 8 -7.87 26.04 3.15
CA LEU A 8 -7.58 25.15 4.27
C LEU A 8 -7.84 23.69 3.89
N GLU A 9 -8.99 23.40 3.28
CA GLU A 9 -9.33 22.04 2.81
C GLU A 9 -8.32 21.52 1.79
N GLU A 10 -7.93 22.34 0.80
CA GLU A 10 -6.89 21.98 -0.18
C GLU A 10 -5.56 21.65 0.51
N PHE A 11 -5.14 22.50 1.45
CA PHE A 11 -3.90 22.31 2.20
C PHE A 11 -3.91 21.03 3.03
N VAL A 12 -5.02 20.76 3.74
CA VAL A 12 -5.19 19.53 4.53
C VAL A 12 -5.18 18.31 3.61
N GLY A 13 -5.88 18.36 2.47
CA GLY A 13 -5.88 17.29 1.48
C GLY A 13 -4.47 16.96 0.98
N ARG A 14 -3.68 17.98 0.64
CA ARG A 14 -2.28 17.81 0.23
C ARG A 14 -1.44 17.19 1.35
N ALA A 15 -1.54 17.71 2.58
CA ALA A 15 -0.76 17.21 3.72
C ALA A 15 -1.06 15.73 4.02
N VAL A 16 -2.34 15.35 3.99
CA VAL A 16 -2.76 13.95 4.17
C VAL A 16 -2.26 13.07 3.02
N GLY A 17 -2.33 13.56 1.78
CA GLY A 17 -1.81 12.86 0.60
C GLY A 17 -0.31 12.60 0.67
N GLU A 18 0.48 13.61 1.04
CA GLU A 18 1.93 13.50 1.21
C GLU A 18 2.31 12.52 2.33
N MET A 19 1.59 12.56 3.45
CA MET A 19 1.80 11.63 4.56
C MET A 19 1.50 10.19 4.13
N GLY A 20 0.38 9.97 3.43
CA GLY A 20 0.02 8.66 2.87
C GLY A 20 1.09 8.14 1.89
N ALA A 21 1.59 9.00 1.00
CA ALA A 21 2.66 8.65 0.07
C ALA A 21 3.97 8.28 0.78
N ALA A 22 4.36 9.04 1.81
CA ALA A 22 5.57 8.76 2.59
C ALA A 22 5.47 7.41 3.34
N MET A 23 4.32 7.12 3.94
CA MET A 23 4.07 5.83 4.59
C MET A 23 4.09 4.68 3.58
N ASN A 24 3.48 4.87 2.40
CA ASN A 24 3.46 3.85 1.35
C ASN A 24 4.87 3.58 0.80
N ALA A 25 5.73 4.60 0.66
CA ALA A 25 7.10 4.42 0.19
C ALA A 25 7.89 3.40 1.04
N ALA A 26 7.71 3.40 2.37
CA ALA A 26 8.31 2.39 3.24
C ALA A 26 7.77 0.98 2.95
N LEU A 27 6.46 0.85 2.69
CA LEU A 27 5.82 -0.42 2.34
C LEU A 27 6.27 -0.95 0.97
N VAL A 28 6.54 -0.07 0.01
CA VAL A 28 7.13 -0.43 -1.29
C VAL A 28 8.51 -1.07 -1.08
N VAL A 29 9.37 -0.45 -0.26
CA VAL A 29 10.70 -1.01 0.06
C VAL A 29 10.59 -2.34 0.79
N ILE A 30 9.63 -2.50 1.71
CA ILE A 30 9.37 -3.78 2.38
C ILE A 30 8.95 -4.85 1.37
N GLY A 31 8.03 -4.50 0.45
CA GLY A 31 7.52 -5.42 -0.57
C GLY A 31 8.60 -5.91 -1.52
N ASP A 32 9.51 -5.03 -1.93
CA ASP A 32 10.67 -5.40 -2.74
C ASP A 32 11.62 -6.32 -1.98
N LYS A 33 12.05 -5.94 -0.77
CA LYS A 33 13.00 -6.72 0.04
C LYS A 33 12.48 -8.10 0.44
N LEU A 34 11.18 -8.24 0.68
CA LEU A 34 10.53 -9.52 1.00
C LEU A 34 10.13 -10.31 -0.25
N GLY A 35 10.33 -9.76 -1.45
CA GLY A 35 9.97 -10.42 -2.71
C GLY A 35 8.47 -10.55 -2.97
N LEU A 36 7.63 -9.74 -2.31
CA LEU A 36 6.17 -9.80 -2.45
C LEU A 36 5.73 -9.43 -3.86
N TYR A 37 6.29 -8.35 -4.45
CA TYR A 37 6.02 -7.99 -5.84
C TYR A 37 6.47 -9.09 -6.82
N LYS A 38 7.66 -9.64 -6.59
CA LYS A 38 8.21 -10.73 -7.42
C LYS A 38 7.36 -12.00 -7.35
N ALA A 39 6.78 -12.31 -6.19
CA ALA A 39 5.91 -13.47 -6.02
C ALA A 39 4.57 -13.35 -6.77
N MET A 40 4.08 -12.11 -6.96
CA MET A 40 2.85 -11.80 -7.68
C MET A 40 3.07 -11.60 -9.19
N ALA A 41 4.25 -11.14 -9.61
CA ALA A 41 4.54 -10.84 -11.01
C ALA A 41 4.29 -12.05 -11.93
N GLY A 42 3.38 -11.88 -12.89
CA GLY A 42 3.01 -12.91 -13.88
C GLY A 42 2.26 -14.12 -13.30
N ALA A 43 1.86 -14.10 -12.03
CA ALA A 43 1.22 -15.24 -11.38
C ALA A 43 -0.31 -15.32 -11.57
N GLY A 44 -0.92 -14.25 -12.11
CA GLY A 44 -2.37 -14.07 -12.08
C GLY A 44 -2.88 -13.66 -10.69
N PRO A 45 -4.22 -13.68 -10.47
CA PRO A 45 -4.82 -13.42 -9.16
C PRO A 45 -4.30 -14.41 -8.11
N LEU A 46 -3.95 -13.90 -6.92
CA LEU A 46 -3.48 -14.70 -5.79
C LEU A 46 -4.18 -14.26 -4.51
N THR A 47 -4.44 -15.21 -3.64
CA THR A 47 -4.85 -14.97 -2.25
C THR A 47 -3.65 -14.55 -1.40
N SER A 48 -3.91 -13.88 -0.27
CA SER A 48 -2.86 -13.53 0.70
C SER A 48 -2.09 -14.77 1.20
N ALA A 49 -2.78 -15.90 1.36
CA ALA A 49 -2.17 -17.16 1.76
C ALA A 49 -1.20 -17.73 0.71
N GLU A 50 -1.54 -17.60 -0.58
CA GLU A 50 -0.65 -18.05 -1.66
C GLU A 50 0.59 -17.16 -1.79
N VAL A 51 0.43 -15.84 -1.66
CA VAL A 51 1.56 -14.90 -1.65
C VAL A 51 2.47 -15.21 -0.46
N ALA A 52 1.91 -15.41 0.72
CA ALA A 52 2.67 -15.76 1.93
C ALA A 52 3.45 -17.08 1.78
N LYS A 53 2.81 -18.11 1.20
CA LYS A 53 3.46 -19.39 0.91
C LYS A 53 4.64 -19.23 -0.08
N ARG A 54 4.48 -18.38 -1.11
CA ARG A 54 5.52 -18.13 -2.12
C ARG A 54 6.73 -17.38 -1.56
N THR A 55 6.52 -16.50 -0.58
CA THR A 55 7.60 -15.68 0.01
C THR A 55 8.12 -16.19 1.35
N GLY A 56 7.50 -17.22 1.92
CA GLY A 56 7.82 -17.71 3.27
C GLY A 56 7.47 -16.71 4.38
N CYS A 57 6.70 -15.67 4.07
CA CYS A 57 6.27 -14.67 5.04
C CYS A 57 5.05 -15.17 5.83
N ALA A 58 4.85 -14.61 7.03
CA ALA A 58 3.65 -14.88 7.81
C ALA A 58 2.42 -14.25 7.13
N GLU A 59 1.38 -15.06 6.91
CA GLU A 59 0.19 -14.66 6.13
C GLU A 59 -0.50 -13.41 6.66
N ARG A 60 -0.61 -13.26 7.99
CA ARG A 60 -1.23 -12.08 8.59
C ARG A 60 -0.56 -10.79 8.12
N TYR A 61 0.77 -10.74 8.11
CA TYR A 61 1.51 -9.54 7.69
C TYR A 61 1.42 -9.31 6.18
N VAL A 62 1.40 -10.38 5.38
CA VAL A 62 1.18 -10.28 3.93
C VAL A 62 -0.20 -9.69 3.64
N ARG A 63 -1.24 -10.10 4.38
CA ARG A 63 -2.58 -9.56 4.21
C ARG A 63 -2.67 -8.07 4.53
N GLU A 64 -2.09 -7.64 5.66
CA GLU A 64 -2.07 -6.21 6.02
C GLU A 64 -1.30 -5.38 4.97
N TRP A 65 -0.18 -5.91 4.49
CA TRP A 65 0.60 -5.26 3.43
C TRP A 65 -0.21 -5.15 2.14
N LEU A 66 -0.88 -6.23 1.70
CA LEU A 66 -1.74 -6.21 0.51
C LEU A 66 -2.89 -5.20 0.65
N ALA A 67 -3.51 -5.08 1.82
CA ALA A 67 -4.55 -4.09 2.08
C ALA A 67 -4.03 -2.65 1.92
N ALA A 68 -2.84 -2.37 2.45
CA ALA A 68 -2.21 -1.06 2.29
C ALA A 68 -1.80 -0.77 0.82
N GLN A 69 -1.32 -1.77 0.10
CA GLN A 69 -1.01 -1.63 -1.33
C GLN A 69 -2.27 -1.43 -2.19
N ALA A 70 -3.39 -2.06 -1.81
CA ALA A 70 -4.68 -1.87 -2.46
C ALA A 70 -5.21 -0.45 -2.23
N ALA A 71 -5.15 0.05 -0.99
CA ALA A 71 -5.50 1.42 -0.66
C ALA A 71 -4.61 2.45 -1.40
N GLY A 72 -3.35 2.10 -1.64
CA GLY A 72 -2.41 2.90 -2.43
C GLY A 72 -2.52 2.73 -3.95
N GLY A 73 -3.39 1.85 -4.45
CA GLY A 73 -3.59 1.61 -5.88
C GLY A 73 -2.48 0.80 -6.58
N TYR A 74 -1.58 0.15 -5.84
CA TYR A 74 -0.51 -0.68 -6.41
C TYR A 74 -0.96 -2.11 -6.74
N VAL A 75 -1.95 -2.61 -6.01
CA VAL A 75 -2.59 -3.91 -6.28
C VAL A 75 -4.10 -3.73 -6.35
N THR A 76 -4.76 -4.62 -7.08
CA THR A 76 -6.21 -4.72 -7.15
C THR A 76 -6.68 -5.97 -6.43
N TYR A 77 -7.96 -5.99 -6.03
CA TYR A 77 -8.59 -7.12 -5.36
C TYR A 77 -10.05 -7.23 -5.80
N ASP A 78 -10.62 -8.42 -5.63
CA ASP A 78 -12.05 -8.73 -5.83
C ASP A 78 -12.72 -9.05 -4.48
#